data_AF-A0A2N2Z855-F1
#
_entry.id   AF-A0A2N2Z855-F1
#
_cell.length_a   1.000
_cell.length_b   1.000
_cell.length_c   1.000
_cell.angle_alpha   90.00
_cell.angle_beta   90.00
_cell.angle_gamma   90.00
#
_symmetry.space_group_name_H-M   'P 1'
#
loop_
_entity.id
_entity.type
_entity.pdbx_description
1 polymer ?
#
loop_
_entity_poly.entity_id
_entity_poly.type
_entity_poly.pdbx_seq_one_letter_code
_entity_poly.pdbx_strand_id
1 'polypeptide(L)'
;MKRRDFFRFVSLTGAGLALNPVVKAAETSPLFGADDKPATNIKDATAIPRVKESMPGLYPGRVVRVTNPASVVEGVPSSDAAYSMLKESMLKLTGEKNLKKAWRKFVSPKDIVGLKVNPVAGKTLSTSHAVTGAVIRQLEEAGIPKANIVIWDRREMQLHEVGYTKDNYPGITITGTECMDEKGSFYNAEGKLYSEERVDKNQFFFADVEGVHDDYTIPYMVNGGKYSYFTKIATEKVTKIINIPILKNAGPTTTLCLKNLAFGAITNTSRLHGKLWHETCAYVCAFPPIRDKVVLNIADGLIGCFDGGPGAKPQFICNYNTLLVGTDPVAVDRVGHDIIIKKRIAEGIQKEDNPKASRFIDMAAELGLGIGDRTKIELYEIG
;
A
#
# COMPACT_ATOMS: atom_id res chain seq x y z
N MET A 1 -5.42 -31.41 -0.11
CA MET A 1 -6.29 -31.51 -1.30
C MET A 1 -5.39 -31.52 -2.54
N LYS A 2 -5.42 -32.58 -3.36
CA LYS A 2 -4.40 -32.86 -4.41
C LYS A 2 -4.73 -32.17 -5.75
N ARG A 3 -3.67 -31.86 -6.49
CA ARG A 3 -3.49 -31.13 -7.76
C ARG A 3 -4.35 -31.52 -8.99
N ARG A 4 -5.53 -32.12 -8.84
CA ARG A 4 -6.31 -32.72 -9.94
C ARG A 4 -7.74 -32.20 -10.15
N ASP A 5 -8.22 -31.26 -9.34
CA ASP A 5 -9.61 -30.80 -9.45
C ASP A 5 -9.79 -29.45 -10.19
N PHE A 6 -8.70 -28.80 -10.61
CA PHE A 6 -8.77 -27.55 -11.40
C PHE A 6 -8.95 -27.77 -12.92
N PHE A 7 -8.66 -28.97 -13.42
CA PHE A 7 -8.64 -29.25 -14.87
C PHE A 7 -9.94 -29.85 -15.44
N ARG A 8 -11.02 -29.98 -14.66
CA ARG A 8 -12.26 -30.64 -15.13
C ARG A 8 -13.34 -29.72 -15.68
N PHE A 9 -13.13 -28.41 -15.75
CA PHE A 9 -14.17 -27.48 -16.25
C PHE A 9 -13.98 -26.98 -17.69
N VAL A 10 -13.01 -27.53 -18.46
CA VAL A 10 -12.65 -26.99 -19.79
C VAL A 10 -13.17 -27.82 -20.98
N SER A 11 -13.77 -29.00 -20.80
CA SER A 11 -13.98 -29.91 -21.95
C SER A 11 -15.41 -30.08 -22.47
N LEU A 12 -16.41 -29.29 -22.07
CA LEU A 12 -17.78 -29.46 -22.61
C LEU A 12 -18.53 -28.14 -22.80
N THR A 13 -18.14 -27.36 -23.81
CA THR A 13 -19.09 -26.52 -24.57
C THR A 13 -18.52 -26.29 -25.96
N GLY A 14 -19.09 -26.96 -26.96
CA GLY A 14 -18.76 -26.80 -28.36
C GLY A 14 -19.13 -25.41 -28.90
N ALA A 15 -18.34 -25.00 -29.90
CA ALA A 15 -18.58 -24.00 -30.93
C ALA A 15 -19.61 -22.89 -30.64
N GLY A 16 -19.12 -21.70 -30.27
CA GLY A 16 -19.91 -20.47 -30.30
C GLY A 16 -19.19 -19.28 -29.69
N LEU A 17 -18.64 -18.40 -30.54
CA LEU A 17 -18.04 -17.09 -30.26
C LEU A 17 -16.87 -17.08 -29.26
N ALA A 18 -15.66 -16.98 -29.80
CA ALA A 18 -14.42 -16.76 -29.06
C ALA A 18 -14.39 -15.36 -28.41
N LEU A 19 -15.10 -15.19 -27.28
CA LEU A 19 -14.79 -14.16 -26.31
C LEU A 19 -13.65 -14.67 -25.43
N ASN A 20 -12.56 -13.91 -25.42
CA ASN A 20 -11.31 -14.24 -24.74
C ASN A 20 -11.57 -14.64 -23.27
N PRO A 21 -11.19 -15.86 -22.81
CA PRO A 21 -11.53 -16.37 -21.47
C PRO A 21 -11.03 -15.49 -20.31
N VAL A 22 -10.08 -14.60 -20.56
CA VAL A 22 -9.56 -13.60 -19.61
C VAL A 22 -10.61 -12.54 -19.23
N VAL A 23 -11.47 -12.14 -20.18
CA VAL A 23 -12.48 -11.08 -19.96
C VAL A 23 -13.57 -11.52 -18.98
N LYS A 24 -14.00 -12.79 -19.08
CA LYS A 24 -15.05 -13.36 -18.20
C LYS A 24 -14.59 -13.54 -16.75
N ALA A 25 -13.29 -13.75 -16.52
CA ALA A 25 -12.73 -13.94 -15.18
C ALA A 25 -12.66 -12.64 -14.35
N ALA A 26 -12.53 -11.47 -15.00
CA ALA A 26 -12.52 -10.17 -14.31
C ALA A 26 -13.91 -9.78 -13.80
N GLU A 27 -14.97 -10.12 -14.53
CA GLU A 27 -16.37 -9.81 -14.18
C GLU A 27 -16.95 -10.72 -13.07
N THR A 28 -16.36 -11.88 -12.83
CA THR A 28 -16.84 -12.91 -11.88
C THR A 28 -15.99 -13.02 -10.61
N SER A 29 -15.17 -12.01 -10.30
CA SER A 29 -14.29 -12.05 -9.13
C SER A 29 -15.10 -12.19 -7.82
N PRO A 30 -14.74 -13.13 -6.92
CA PRO A 30 -15.38 -13.25 -5.61
C PRO A 30 -15.19 -12.00 -4.73
N LEU A 31 -14.27 -11.09 -5.10
CA LEU A 31 -14.13 -9.76 -4.48
C LEU A 31 -15.37 -8.88 -4.67
N PHE A 32 -16.18 -9.15 -5.70
CA PHE A 32 -17.35 -8.36 -6.07
C PHE A 32 -18.68 -9.01 -5.67
N GLY A 33 -18.65 -10.14 -4.95
CA GLY A 33 -19.83 -10.91 -4.57
C GLY A 33 -20.04 -10.98 -3.05
N ALA A 34 -21.09 -10.32 -2.56
CA ALA A 34 -22.07 -10.76 -1.56
C ALA A 34 -22.82 -9.55 -0.96
N ASP A 35 -24.15 -9.64 -0.89
CA ASP A 35 -25.03 -8.64 -0.24
C ASP A 35 -25.01 -8.71 1.30
N ASP A 36 -24.53 -9.84 1.86
CA ASP A 36 -24.37 -10.01 3.30
C ASP A 36 -22.89 -9.96 3.70
N LYS A 37 -22.48 -8.81 4.25
CA LYS A 37 -21.10 -8.53 4.65
C LYS A 37 -20.92 -8.74 6.15
N PRO A 38 -19.85 -9.42 6.59
CA PRO A 38 -19.56 -9.58 8.01
C PRO A 38 -19.55 -8.24 8.75
N ALA A 39 -20.10 -8.24 9.97
CA ALA A 39 -20.08 -7.06 10.83
C ALA A 39 -18.64 -6.66 11.18
N THR A 40 -18.39 -5.36 11.36
CA THR A 40 -17.08 -4.82 11.74
C THR A 40 -17.23 -3.73 12.80
N ASN A 41 -16.13 -3.36 13.46
CA ASN A 41 -16.09 -2.27 14.44
C ASN A 41 -15.80 -0.89 13.82
N ILE A 42 -16.13 -0.66 12.55
CA ILE A 42 -15.89 0.65 11.90
C ILE A 42 -16.59 1.81 12.60
N LYS A 43 -17.77 1.57 13.21
CA LYS A 43 -18.50 2.60 13.98
C LYS A 43 -17.70 3.09 15.18
N ASP A 44 -16.90 2.23 15.80
CA ASP A 44 -16.04 2.62 16.92
C ASP A 44 -14.95 3.56 16.44
N ALA A 45 -14.33 3.26 15.28
CA ALA A 45 -13.30 4.13 14.70
C ALA A 45 -13.83 5.49 14.26
N THR A 46 -15.03 5.55 13.67
CA THR A 46 -15.63 6.82 13.21
C THR A 46 -16.16 7.67 14.36
N ALA A 47 -16.44 7.07 15.51
CA ALA A 47 -16.81 7.80 16.73
C ALA A 47 -15.61 8.50 17.40
N ILE A 48 -14.37 8.07 17.13
CA ILE A 48 -13.17 8.70 17.70
C ILE A 48 -12.94 10.06 17.01
N PRO A 49 -12.88 11.18 17.78
CA PRO A 49 -12.64 12.50 17.22
C PRO A 49 -11.38 12.57 16.35
N ARG A 50 -11.45 13.35 15.28
CA ARG A 50 -10.31 13.64 14.40
C ARG A 50 -9.40 14.68 15.02
N VAL A 51 -8.12 14.61 14.69
CA VAL A 51 -7.11 15.62 15.00
C VAL A 51 -6.78 16.44 13.75
N LYS A 52 -6.00 17.51 13.91
CA LYS A 52 -5.61 18.39 12.79
C LYS A 52 -4.88 17.63 11.67
N GLU A 53 -4.12 16.61 12.05
CA GLU A 53 -3.32 15.79 11.15
C GLU A 53 -4.08 14.60 10.56
N SER A 54 -5.35 14.41 10.92
CA SER A 54 -6.16 13.34 10.34
C SER A 54 -6.22 13.43 8.81
N MET A 55 -6.19 12.29 8.13
CA MET A 55 -6.49 12.18 6.70
C MET A 55 -7.74 13.00 6.31
N PRO A 56 -7.77 13.68 5.16
CA PRO A 56 -6.83 13.61 4.03
C PRO A 56 -5.57 14.47 4.15
N GLY A 57 -5.28 15.03 5.32
CA GLY A 57 -4.09 15.86 5.54
C GLY A 57 -4.20 17.27 4.92
N LEU A 58 -3.05 17.91 4.68
CA LEU A 58 -2.98 19.36 4.40
C LEU A 58 -3.52 19.80 3.03
N TYR A 59 -3.52 18.91 2.03
CA TYR A 59 -3.94 19.23 0.65
C TYR A 59 -4.95 18.19 0.13
N PRO A 60 -6.18 18.18 0.67
CA PRO A 60 -7.23 17.25 0.24
C PRO A 60 -7.49 17.33 -1.27
N GLY A 61 -7.63 16.18 -1.94
CA GLY A 61 -7.90 16.12 -3.37
C GLY A 61 -6.78 16.60 -4.31
N ARG A 62 -5.63 17.03 -3.79
CA ARG A 62 -4.50 17.47 -4.63
C ARG A 62 -3.50 16.35 -4.85
N VAL A 63 -3.21 16.05 -6.11
CA VAL A 63 -2.22 15.06 -6.52
C VAL A 63 -1.24 15.68 -7.51
N VAL A 64 0.05 15.53 -7.27
CA VAL A 64 1.10 15.87 -8.23
C VAL A 64 1.59 14.60 -8.89
N ARG A 65 1.50 14.55 -10.21
CA ARG A 65 2.06 13.50 -11.06
C ARG A 65 3.29 14.05 -11.76
N VAL A 66 4.46 13.47 -11.46
CA VAL A 66 5.69 13.78 -12.19
C VAL A 66 6.06 12.57 -13.03
N THR A 67 6.32 12.78 -14.31
CA THR A 67 6.82 11.77 -15.24
C THR A 67 8.23 12.16 -15.67
N ASN A 68 9.16 11.22 -15.74
CA ASN A 68 10.49 11.46 -16.31
C ASN A 68 10.97 10.19 -17.03
N PRO A 69 11.08 10.18 -18.36
CA PRO A 69 11.52 9.00 -19.12
C PRO A 69 12.90 8.45 -18.71
N ALA A 70 13.79 9.29 -18.19
CA ALA A 70 15.11 8.89 -17.71
C ALA A 70 15.09 8.31 -16.27
N SER A 71 13.91 8.20 -15.65
CA SER A 71 13.78 7.67 -14.29
C SER A 71 13.99 6.16 -14.18
N VAL A 72 13.94 5.45 -15.30
CA VAL A 72 14.30 4.03 -15.38
C VAL A 72 15.17 3.83 -16.61
N VAL A 73 16.42 3.39 -16.40
CA VAL A 73 17.40 3.12 -17.46
C VAL A 73 17.70 1.64 -17.43
N GLU A 74 17.51 0.94 -18.57
CA GLU A 74 17.75 -0.51 -18.68
C GLU A 74 17.02 -1.34 -17.60
N GLY A 75 15.81 -0.89 -17.21
CA GLY A 75 15.02 -1.56 -16.17
C GLY A 75 15.45 -1.24 -14.73
N VAL A 76 16.40 -0.33 -14.53
CA VAL A 76 16.90 0.08 -13.22
C VAL A 76 16.42 1.50 -12.88
N PRO A 77 15.72 1.71 -11.75
CA PRO A 77 15.35 3.04 -11.29
C PRO A 77 16.56 3.94 -11.00
N SER A 78 16.55 5.18 -11.50
CA SER A 78 17.60 6.18 -11.29
C SER A 78 17.36 6.98 -10.00
N SER A 79 18.33 6.94 -9.08
CA SER A 79 18.30 7.67 -7.80
C SER A 79 18.25 9.19 -7.95
N ASP A 80 18.88 9.75 -8.99
CA ASP A 80 18.93 11.20 -9.22
C ASP A 80 17.66 11.71 -9.88
N ALA A 81 17.10 10.92 -10.81
CA ALA A 81 15.79 11.20 -11.38
C ALA A 81 14.71 11.11 -10.30
N ALA A 82 14.71 10.06 -9.46
CA ALA A 82 13.77 9.92 -8.36
C ALA A 82 13.85 11.09 -7.37
N TYR A 83 15.06 11.55 -7.03
CA TYR A 83 15.26 12.73 -6.19
C TYR A 83 14.68 13.99 -6.83
N SER A 84 14.95 14.23 -8.11
CA SER A 84 14.47 15.41 -8.83
C SER A 84 12.94 15.40 -8.97
N MET A 85 12.36 14.27 -9.35
CA MET A 85 10.90 14.09 -9.46
C MET A 85 10.20 14.33 -8.12
N LEU A 86 10.75 13.79 -7.02
CA LEU A 86 10.20 14.02 -5.69
C LEU A 86 10.33 15.48 -5.26
N LYS A 87 11.48 16.11 -5.53
CA LYS A 87 11.69 17.54 -5.23
C LYS A 87 10.64 18.41 -5.94
N GLU A 88 10.44 18.21 -7.24
CA GLU A 88 9.43 18.94 -8.02
C GLU A 88 8.02 18.70 -7.48
N SER A 89 7.70 17.44 -7.17
CA SER A 89 6.43 17.07 -6.55
C SER A 89 6.19 17.83 -5.25
N MET A 90 7.19 17.88 -4.36
CA MET A 90 7.09 18.51 -3.05
C MET A 90 6.92 20.03 -3.16
N LEU A 91 7.69 20.69 -4.03
CA LEU A 91 7.57 22.13 -4.27
C LEU A 91 6.20 22.47 -4.87
N LYS A 92 5.73 21.68 -5.85
CA LYS A 92 4.43 21.88 -6.48
C LYS A 92 3.26 21.64 -5.53
N LEU A 93 3.29 20.54 -4.76
CA LEU A 93 2.24 20.17 -3.81
C LEU A 93 2.05 21.24 -2.74
N THR A 94 3.16 21.73 -2.19
CA THR A 94 3.17 22.64 -1.04
C THR A 94 3.12 24.13 -1.41
N GLY A 95 3.46 24.48 -2.65
CA GLY A 95 3.65 25.86 -3.10
C GLY A 95 4.92 26.53 -2.54
N GLU A 96 5.76 25.81 -1.79
CA GLU A 96 7.00 26.35 -1.25
C GLU A 96 8.07 26.45 -2.35
N LYS A 97 8.95 27.46 -2.24
CA LYS A 97 10.12 27.61 -3.14
C LYS A 97 11.38 26.91 -2.61
N ASN A 98 11.33 26.45 -1.35
CA ASN A 98 12.46 25.84 -0.67
C ASN A 98 12.07 24.44 -0.18
N LEU A 99 12.87 23.44 -0.55
CA LEU A 99 12.56 22.04 -0.30
C LEU A 99 12.50 21.70 1.20
N LYS A 100 13.40 22.27 2.01
CA LYS A 100 13.35 22.13 3.46
C LYS A 100 12.05 22.69 4.03
N LYS A 101 11.60 23.88 3.60
CA LYS A 101 10.30 24.44 4.02
C LYS A 101 9.12 23.56 3.59
N ALA A 102 9.17 22.96 2.39
CA ALA A 102 8.15 22.03 1.91
C ALA A 102 8.01 20.81 2.84
N TRP A 103 9.13 20.14 3.16
CA TRP A 103 9.13 19.00 4.09
C TRP A 103 8.71 19.37 5.51
N ARG A 104 9.10 20.56 5.98
CA ARG A 104 8.73 21.05 7.32
C ARG A 104 7.25 21.34 7.51
N LYS A 105 6.43 21.31 6.46
CA LYS A 105 4.96 21.29 6.61
C LYS A 105 4.44 19.96 7.14
N PHE A 106 5.15 18.86 6.91
CA PHE A 106 4.70 17.51 7.24
C PHE A 106 5.43 16.91 8.46
N VAL A 107 6.70 17.26 8.65
CA VAL A 107 7.58 16.67 9.67
C VAL A 107 8.53 17.69 10.33
N SER A 108 8.87 17.46 11.59
CA SER A 108 9.80 18.25 12.40
C SER A 108 11.03 17.40 12.81
N PRO A 109 12.14 18.00 13.31
CA PRO A 109 13.30 17.21 13.75
C PRO A 109 12.99 16.31 14.95
N LYS A 110 11.88 16.58 15.65
CA LYS A 110 11.43 15.83 16.83
C LYS A 110 10.58 14.62 16.48
N ASP A 111 10.10 14.53 15.24
CA ASP A 111 9.26 13.43 14.81
C ASP A 111 10.08 12.16 14.59
N ILE A 112 9.47 11.02 14.91
CA ILE A 112 9.92 9.70 14.47
C ILE A 112 9.10 9.37 13.23
N VAL A 113 9.77 9.38 12.07
CA VAL A 113 9.13 9.27 10.75
C VAL A 113 9.18 7.84 10.25
N GLY A 114 8.00 7.21 10.18
CA GLY A 114 7.82 5.88 9.60
C GLY A 114 7.65 5.94 8.09
N LEU A 115 8.59 5.34 7.34
CA LEU A 115 8.48 5.11 5.90
C LEU A 115 7.81 3.76 5.65
N LYS A 116 6.52 3.77 5.31
CA LYS A 116 5.75 2.54 5.01
C LYS A 116 5.97 2.14 3.55
N VAL A 117 6.98 1.30 3.31
CA VAL A 117 7.31 0.76 1.98
C VAL A 117 6.44 -0.47 1.65
N ASN A 118 6.65 -1.08 0.49
CA ASN A 118 5.97 -2.29 0.04
C ASN A 118 6.96 -3.29 -0.60
N PRO A 119 7.34 -4.38 0.09
CA PRO A 119 8.21 -5.43 -0.42
C PRO A 119 7.44 -6.64 -0.97
N VAL A 120 6.10 -6.63 -0.92
CA VAL A 120 5.27 -7.86 -1.00
C VAL A 120 5.40 -8.62 -2.31
N ALA A 121 5.65 -7.94 -3.43
CA ALA A 121 5.81 -8.60 -4.73
C ALA A 121 7.28 -8.99 -5.04
N GLY A 122 8.13 -9.00 -4.01
CA GLY A 122 9.50 -9.51 -4.03
C GLY A 122 10.49 -8.62 -4.77
N LYS A 123 11.68 -9.16 -5.03
CA LYS A 123 12.79 -8.45 -5.72
C LYS A 123 12.40 -7.89 -7.09
N THR A 124 11.45 -8.54 -7.75
CA THR A 124 10.98 -8.14 -9.08
C THR A 124 10.14 -6.86 -9.04
N LEU A 125 9.38 -6.62 -7.97
CA LEU A 125 8.56 -5.42 -7.83
C LEU A 125 8.36 -5.09 -6.35
N SER A 126 9.18 -4.17 -5.85
CA SER A 126 9.07 -3.58 -4.52
C SER A 126 9.17 -2.06 -4.62
N THR A 127 8.84 -1.33 -3.56
CA THR A 127 9.13 0.11 -3.49
C THR A 127 10.61 0.30 -3.79
N SER A 128 10.92 1.10 -4.81
CA SER A 128 12.27 1.23 -5.31
C SER A 128 13.18 1.89 -4.27
N HIS A 129 14.41 1.40 -4.20
CA HIS A 129 15.46 2.03 -3.39
C HIS A 129 15.77 3.46 -3.85
N ALA A 130 15.56 3.76 -5.14
CA ALA A 130 15.69 5.10 -5.68
C ALA A 130 14.71 6.09 -5.02
N VAL A 131 13.42 5.72 -4.92
CA VAL A 131 12.39 6.56 -4.28
C VAL A 131 12.59 6.63 -2.77
N THR A 132 12.84 5.49 -2.10
CA THR A 132 13.09 5.50 -0.65
C THR A 132 14.34 6.33 -0.29
N GLY A 133 15.42 6.18 -1.06
CA GLY A 133 16.64 6.98 -0.91
C GLY A 133 16.42 8.47 -1.19
N ALA A 134 15.57 8.82 -2.17
CA ALA A 134 15.18 10.21 -2.40
C ALA A 134 14.44 10.81 -1.19
N VAL A 135 13.48 10.08 -0.61
CA VAL A 135 12.76 10.53 0.61
C VAL A 135 13.73 10.75 1.76
N ILE A 136 14.59 9.77 2.04
CA ILE A 136 15.56 9.86 3.14
C ILE A 136 16.50 11.06 2.96
N ARG A 137 17.09 11.21 1.76
CA ARG A 137 18.01 12.31 1.46
C ARG A 137 17.35 13.67 1.69
N GLN A 138 16.11 13.86 1.20
CA GLN A 138 15.41 15.12 1.39
C GLN A 138 14.94 15.36 2.83
N LEU A 139 14.63 14.30 3.60
CA LEU A 139 14.37 14.40 5.03
C LEU A 139 15.62 14.83 5.80
N GLU A 140 16.80 14.27 5.49
CA GLU A 140 18.07 14.69 6.09
C GLU A 140 18.39 16.16 5.76
N GLU A 141 18.24 16.58 4.50
CA GLU A 141 18.39 17.97 4.06
C GLU A 141 17.41 18.91 4.77
N ALA A 142 16.20 18.43 5.07
CA ALA A 142 15.24 19.17 5.88
C ALA A 142 15.66 19.25 7.36
N GLY A 143 16.56 18.38 7.81
CA GLY A 143 17.14 18.30 9.16
C GLY A 143 16.47 17.24 10.04
N ILE A 144 15.97 16.15 9.46
CA ILE A 144 15.46 14.98 10.20
C ILE A 144 16.63 14.01 10.37
N PRO A 145 17.03 13.66 11.61
CA PRO A 145 18.12 12.71 11.82
C PRO A 145 17.76 11.30 11.30
N LYS A 146 18.73 10.57 10.72
CA LYS A 146 18.55 9.16 10.32
C LYS A 146 18.02 8.28 11.45
N ALA A 147 18.49 8.52 12.68
CA ALA A 147 18.04 7.81 13.87
C ALA A 147 16.54 7.95 14.17
N ASN A 148 15.90 9.00 13.63
CA ASN A 148 14.47 9.23 13.75
C ASN A 148 13.67 8.66 12.56
N ILE A 149 14.32 7.98 11.61
CA ILE A 149 13.67 7.35 10.46
C ILE A 149 13.51 5.86 10.74
N VAL A 150 12.31 5.34 10.45
CA VAL A 150 11.96 3.93 10.58
C VAL A 150 11.40 3.43 9.24
N ILE A 151 12.11 2.55 8.54
CA ILE A 151 11.54 1.87 7.36
C ILE A 151 10.81 0.63 7.84
N TRP A 152 9.55 0.48 7.43
CA TRP A 152 8.73 -0.61 7.93
C TRP A 152 7.71 -1.16 6.94
N ASP A 153 7.32 -2.40 7.19
CA ASP A 153 6.15 -3.09 6.65
C ASP A 153 5.71 -4.15 7.67
N ARG A 154 4.62 -4.87 7.42
CA ARG A 154 4.17 -6.01 8.20
C ARG A 154 5.22 -7.10 8.28
N ARG A 155 5.90 -7.46 7.19
CA ARG A 155 6.83 -8.60 7.13
C ARG A 155 8.28 -8.14 7.05
N GLU A 156 8.98 -8.22 8.17
CA GLU A 156 10.39 -7.82 8.27
C GLU A 156 11.27 -8.62 7.31
N MET A 157 10.98 -9.91 7.13
CA MET A 157 11.80 -10.77 6.28
C MET A 157 11.71 -10.39 4.79
N GLN A 158 10.55 -9.89 4.35
CA GLN A 158 10.38 -9.39 2.98
C GLN A 158 11.12 -8.07 2.77
N LEU A 159 11.21 -7.21 3.81
CA LEU A 159 12.06 -6.01 3.75
C LEU A 159 13.52 -6.40 3.50
N HIS A 160 14.03 -7.35 4.29
CA HIS A 160 15.41 -7.83 4.16
C HIS A 160 15.65 -8.49 2.80
N GLU A 161 14.71 -9.32 2.33
CA GLU A 161 14.79 -9.99 1.03
C GLU A 161 14.97 -9.02 -0.13
N VAL A 162 14.28 -7.87 -0.09
CA VAL A 162 14.37 -6.86 -1.16
C VAL A 162 15.48 -5.83 -0.92
N GLY A 163 16.28 -5.97 0.14
CA GLY A 163 17.48 -5.17 0.36
C GLY A 163 17.33 -4.01 1.34
N TYR A 164 16.20 -3.87 2.05
CA TYR A 164 16.12 -2.97 3.19
C TYR A 164 16.81 -3.61 4.39
N THR A 165 18.13 -3.39 4.51
CA THR A 165 18.97 -3.95 5.57
C THR A 165 19.71 -2.82 6.30
N LYS A 166 20.26 -3.13 7.48
CA LYS A 166 21.10 -2.17 8.23
C LYS A 166 22.34 -1.74 7.44
N ASP A 167 22.90 -2.64 6.62
CA ASP A 167 24.08 -2.36 5.79
C ASP A 167 23.77 -1.37 4.66
N ASN A 168 22.61 -1.54 4.00
CA ASN A 168 22.18 -0.64 2.94
C ASN A 168 21.62 0.68 3.47
N TYR A 169 21.15 0.71 4.73
CA TYR A 169 20.55 1.87 5.38
C TYR A 169 21.15 2.13 6.78
N PRO A 170 22.45 2.47 6.86
CA PRO A 170 23.13 2.65 8.14
C PRO A 170 22.52 3.82 8.92
N GLY A 171 22.28 3.58 10.22
CA GLY A 171 21.69 4.56 11.13
C GLY A 171 20.17 4.73 11.03
N ILE A 172 19.49 3.93 10.20
CA ILE A 172 18.03 3.92 10.05
C ILE A 172 17.48 2.62 10.63
N THR A 173 16.36 2.70 11.35
CA THR A 173 15.74 1.48 11.88
C THR A 173 14.95 0.78 10.78
N ILE A 174 15.24 -0.50 10.53
CA ILE A 174 14.41 -1.38 9.69
C ILE A 174 13.64 -2.32 10.61
N THR A 175 12.31 -2.39 10.47
CA THR A 175 11.52 -3.30 11.32
C THR A 175 10.18 -3.68 10.69
N GLY A 176 9.67 -4.85 11.04
CA GLY A 176 8.29 -5.24 10.76
C GLY A 176 7.57 -5.87 11.95
N THR A 177 6.26 -6.02 11.80
CA THR A 177 5.40 -6.61 12.83
C THR A 177 5.61 -8.12 12.94
N GLU A 178 5.63 -8.80 11.79
CA GLU A 178 5.95 -10.21 11.57
C GLU A 178 7.46 -10.35 11.41
N CYS A 179 8.13 -11.01 12.35
CA CYS A 179 9.59 -11.08 12.41
C CYS A 179 10.12 -12.44 12.84
N MET A 180 11.40 -12.67 12.54
CA MET A 180 12.18 -13.81 13.02
C MET A 180 13.36 -13.31 13.88
N ASP A 181 13.97 -14.20 14.66
CA ASP A 181 15.31 -13.99 15.19
C ASP A 181 16.40 -14.22 14.13
N GLU A 182 17.67 -14.06 14.54
CA GLU A 182 18.84 -14.24 13.67
C GLU A 182 19.00 -15.67 13.15
N LYS A 183 18.37 -16.66 13.79
CA LYS A 183 18.39 -18.07 13.36
C LYS A 183 17.21 -18.42 12.46
N GLY A 184 16.35 -17.46 12.14
CA GLY A 184 15.15 -17.66 11.33
C GLY A 184 13.96 -18.25 12.09
N SER A 185 13.98 -18.27 13.42
CA SER A 185 12.85 -18.71 14.23
C SER A 185 11.85 -17.58 14.43
N PHE A 186 10.55 -17.89 14.28
CA PHE A 186 9.47 -16.98 14.65
C PHE A 186 9.15 -16.99 16.15
N TYR A 187 9.66 -17.98 16.88
CA TYR A 187 9.35 -18.23 18.28
C TYR A 187 10.58 -18.01 19.16
N ASN A 188 10.35 -17.48 20.35
CA ASN A 188 11.36 -17.39 21.40
C ASN A 188 11.56 -18.74 22.11
N ALA A 189 12.44 -18.78 23.11
CA ALA A 189 12.77 -19.99 23.86
C ALA A 189 11.58 -20.60 24.62
N GLU A 190 10.57 -19.77 24.94
CA GLU A 190 9.34 -20.18 25.62
C GLU A 190 8.23 -20.63 24.64
N GLY A 191 8.51 -20.67 23.33
CA GLY A 191 7.53 -21.07 22.32
C GLY A 191 6.48 -20.01 21.99
N LYS A 192 6.73 -18.75 22.36
CA LYS A 192 5.87 -17.59 22.05
C LYS A 192 6.39 -16.87 20.80
N LEU A 193 5.48 -16.35 19.98
CA LEU A 193 5.84 -15.57 18.80
C LEU A 193 6.49 -14.24 19.18
N TYR A 194 7.62 -13.90 18.56
CA TYR A 194 8.22 -12.56 18.72
C TYR A 194 7.25 -11.43 18.32
N SER A 195 6.41 -11.69 17.31
CA SER A 195 5.42 -10.73 16.81
C SER A 195 4.31 -10.40 17.81
N GLU A 196 4.04 -11.25 18.80
CA GLU A 196 3.06 -10.95 19.85
C GLU A 196 3.44 -9.72 20.68
N GLU A 197 4.73 -9.43 20.79
CA GLU A 197 5.24 -8.27 21.54
C GLU A 197 5.27 -7.00 20.71
N ARG A 198 5.08 -7.13 19.39
CA ARG A 198 5.08 -6.05 18.39
C ARG A 198 3.68 -5.59 17.99
N VAL A 199 2.63 -6.13 18.61
CA VAL A 199 1.23 -5.74 18.36
C VAL A 199 0.60 -5.10 19.58
N ASP A 200 -0.26 -4.12 19.35
CA ASP A 200 -1.06 -3.48 20.38
C ASP A 200 -2.44 -4.15 20.41
N LYS A 201 -2.71 -4.94 21.45
CA LYS A 201 -3.97 -5.67 21.59
C LYS A 201 -5.15 -4.77 21.96
N ASN A 202 -4.89 -3.53 22.40
CA ASN A 202 -5.93 -2.55 22.72
C ASN A 202 -6.36 -1.73 21.49
N GLN A 203 -5.62 -1.83 20.39
CA GLN A 203 -5.94 -1.19 19.12
C GLN A 203 -6.18 -2.27 18.07
N PHE A 204 -7.43 -2.46 17.65
CA PHE A 204 -7.78 -3.56 16.75
C PHE A 204 -8.87 -3.21 15.74
N PHE A 205 -8.80 -3.89 14.60
CA PHE A 205 -9.91 -4.04 13.66
C PHE A 205 -10.59 -5.39 13.91
N PHE A 206 -11.84 -5.33 14.32
CA PHE A 206 -12.71 -6.50 14.49
C PHE A 206 -13.53 -6.70 13.22
N ALA A 207 -13.62 -7.96 12.79
CA ALA A 207 -14.52 -8.38 11.74
C ALA A 207 -15.10 -9.75 12.08
N ASP A 208 -16.42 -9.92 11.91
CA ASP A 208 -17.15 -11.14 12.21
C ASP A 208 -16.95 -12.23 11.14
N VAL A 209 -15.69 -12.48 10.83
CA VAL A 209 -15.23 -13.51 9.91
C VAL A 209 -13.97 -14.12 10.50
N GLU A 210 -13.91 -15.44 10.45
CA GLU A 210 -12.72 -16.21 10.79
C GLU A 210 -12.15 -16.82 9.52
N GLY A 211 -10.83 -17.03 9.51
CA GLY A 211 -10.14 -17.72 8.44
C GLY A 211 -9.26 -18.79 9.04
N VAL A 212 -9.23 -19.96 8.42
CA VAL A 212 -8.24 -21.00 8.74
C VAL A 212 -6.91 -20.61 8.08
N HIS A 213 -5.81 -20.90 8.76
CA HIS A 213 -4.47 -20.75 8.20
C HIS A 213 -4.36 -21.51 6.87
N ASP A 214 -3.82 -20.84 5.84
CA ASP A 214 -3.47 -21.43 4.56
C ASP A 214 -1.96 -21.24 4.35
N ASP A 215 -1.21 -22.31 4.61
CA ASP A 215 0.24 -22.38 4.48
C ASP A 215 0.72 -21.96 3.09
N TYR A 216 -0.11 -22.13 2.04
CA TYR A 216 0.25 -21.84 0.65
C TYR A 216 0.26 -20.34 0.33
N THR A 217 -0.60 -19.54 0.95
CA THR A 217 -0.66 -18.10 0.70
C THR A 217 -0.03 -17.27 1.83
N ILE A 218 0.00 -17.80 3.07
CA ILE A 218 0.34 -17.04 4.28
C ILE A 218 1.12 -17.95 5.26
N PRO A 219 2.47 -18.03 5.16
CA PRO A 219 3.28 -18.97 5.94
C PRO A 219 3.43 -18.59 7.44
N TYR A 220 2.83 -17.48 7.88
CA TYR A 220 2.97 -16.96 9.23
C TYR A 220 1.73 -16.19 9.67
N MET A 221 1.21 -16.47 10.87
CA MET A 221 0.04 -15.82 11.44
C MET A 221 0.30 -15.46 12.91
N VAL A 222 0.29 -14.15 13.23
CA VAL A 222 0.52 -13.67 14.61
C VAL A 222 -0.60 -14.09 15.56
N ASN A 223 -1.84 -14.13 15.07
CA ASN A 223 -3.02 -14.54 15.84
C ASN A 223 -4.14 -15.01 14.91
N GLY A 224 -4.98 -15.92 15.38
CA GLY A 224 -6.23 -16.32 14.73
C GLY A 224 -7.45 -15.53 15.23
N GLY A 225 -8.64 -16.06 14.94
CA GLY A 225 -9.93 -15.52 15.37
C GLY A 225 -10.38 -14.29 14.58
N LYS A 226 -11.22 -13.46 15.21
CA LYS A 226 -11.93 -12.32 14.58
C LYS A 226 -11.20 -10.97 14.67
N TYR A 227 -10.06 -10.93 15.37
CA TYR A 227 -9.32 -9.70 15.66
C TYR A 227 -8.08 -9.55 14.77
N SER A 228 -7.86 -8.33 14.29
CA SER A 228 -6.64 -7.86 13.65
C SER A 228 -6.04 -6.76 14.52
N TYR A 229 -4.87 -7.00 15.12
CA TYR A 229 -4.24 -6.04 16.02
C TYR A 229 -3.34 -5.09 15.23
N PHE A 230 -3.34 -3.81 15.59
CA PHE A 230 -2.44 -2.82 15.00
C PHE A 230 -1.01 -3.05 15.47
N THR A 231 -0.06 -2.77 14.59
CA THR A 231 1.36 -2.81 14.90
C THR A 231 1.75 -1.71 15.88
N LYS A 232 2.59 -2.04 16.86
CA LYS A 232 3.21 -1.06 17.77
C LYS A 232 4.11 -0.07 17.05
N ILE A 233 4.54 -0.39 15.82
CA ILE A 233 5.22 0.57 14.96
C ILE A 233 4.33 1.81 14.77
N ALA A 234 3.04 1.61 14.48
CA ALA A 234 2.07 2.67 14.23
C ALA A 234 1.44 3.22 15.51
N THR A 235 1.21 2.40 16.55
CA THR A 235 0.57 2.89 17.79
C THR A 235 1.56 3.61 18.71
N GLU A 236 2.76 3.07 18.90
CA GLU A 236 3.72 3.51 19.92
C GLU A 236 4.99 4.15 19.35
N LYS A 237 5.54 3.65 18.24
CA LYS A 237 6.89 4.01 17.79
C LYS A 237 6.95 5.29 16.94
N VAL A 238 6.15 5.39 15.88
CA VAL A 238 6.23 6.51 14.93
C VAL A 238 5.23 7.61 15.28
N THR A 239 5.64 8.86 15.07
CA THR A 239 4.78 10.04 15.25
C THR A 239 4.18 10.52 13.93
N LYS A 240 4.85 10.22 12.81
CA LYS A 240 4.42 10.54 11.44
C LYS A 240 4.65 9.35 10.52
N ILE A 241 3.76 9.14 9.56
CA ILE A 241 3.88 8.11 8.53
C ILE A 241 3.94 8.77 7.16
N ILE A 242 4.96 8.43 6.38
CA ILE A 242 5.04 8.67 4.94
C ILE A 242 4.82 7.32 4.27
N ASN A 243 3.76 7.23 3.48
CA ASN A 243 3.36 6.01 2.79
C ASN A 243 3.97 5.96 1.39
N ILE A 244 4.66 4.88 1.06
CA ILE A 244 5.38 4.74 -0.22
C ILE A 244 4.94 3.44 -0.93
N PRO A 245 3.69 3.36 -1.40
CA PRO A 245 3.18 2.18 -2.09
C PRO A 245 3.74 2.09 -3.52
N ILE A 246 3.47 0.97 -4.19
CA ILE A 246 3.81 0.77 -5.61
C ILE A 246 2.55 0.92 -6.46
N LEU A 247 2.68 1.50 -7.64
CA LEU A 247 1.64 1.53 -8.67
C LEU A 247 1.41 0.13 -9.25
N LYS A 248 0.58 -0.67 -8.59
CA LYS A 248 0.27 -2.04 -9.00
C LYS A 248 -1.17 -2.50 -8.74
N ASN A 249 -1.60 -3.51 -9.50
CA ASN A 249 -2.88 -4.19 -9.33
C ASN A 249 -2.82 -5.36 -8.31
N ALA A 250 -4.00 -5.83 -7.87
CA ALA A 250 -4.21 -7.18 -7.38
C ALA A 250 -5.59 -7.68 -7.82
N GLY A 251 -5.58 -8.77 -8.60
CA GLY A 251 -6.77 -9.18 -9.34
C GLY A 251 -7.34 -8.00 -10.14
N PRO A 252 -8.66 -7.76 -10.12
CA PRO A 252 -9.26 -6.63 -10.83
C PRO A 252 -9.00 -5.27 -10.17
N THR A 253 -8.56 -5.21 -8.90
CA THR A 253 -8.41 -3.98 -8.11
C THR A 253 -6.98 -3.41 -8.14
N THR A 254 -6.78 -2.23 -7.54
CA THR A 254 -5.45 -1.64 -7.32
C THR A 254 -5.05 -1.67 -5.84
N THR A 255 -3.74 -1.57 -5.57
CA THR A 255 -3.19 -1.85 -4.21
C THR A 255 -2.25 -0.78 -3.67
N LEU A 256 -2.48 0.47 -4.07
CA LEU A 256 -1.63 1.63 -3.77
C LEU A 256 -1.72 2.02 -2.28
N CYS A 257 -2.12 3.24 -1.95
CA CYS A 257 -1.99 3.86 -0.64
C CYS A 257 -2.82 3.15 0.42
N LEU A 258 -4.14 3.05 0.20
CA LEU A 258 -5.08 2.54 1.20
C LEU A 258 -4.78 1.08 1.56
N LYS A 259 -4.53 0.25 0.55
CA LYS A 259 -4.19 -1.15 0.80
C LYS A 259 -2.82 -1.32 1.46
N ASN A 260 -1.81 -0.56 1.03
CA ASN A 260 -0.47 -0.64 1.60
C ASN A 260 -0.46 -0.28 3.09
N LEU A 261 -1.28 0.70 3.50
CA LEU A 261 -1.48 1.08 4.89
C LEU A 261 -2.29 0.01 5.63
N ALA A 262 -3.50 -0.29 5.17
CA ALA A 262 -4.44 -1.16 5.87
C ALA A 262 -3.85 -2.54 6.15
N PHE A 263 -3.41 -3.25 5.10
CA PHE A 263 -2.90 -4.61 5.25
C PHE A 263 -1.48 -4.65 5.81
N GLY A 264 -0.73 -3.54 5.71
CA GLY A 264 0.61 -3.42 6.27
C GLY A 264 0.64 -3.11 7.77
N ALA A 265 -0.45 -2.56 8.31
CA ALA A 265 -0.50 -2.08 9.69
C ALA A 265 -1.15 -3.03 10.69
N ILE A 266 -1.85 -4.07 10.24
CA ILE A 266 -2.58 -5.00 11.11
C ILE A 266 -2.19 -6.46 10.89
N THR A 267 -2.43 -7.30 11.89
CA THR A 267 -2.25 -8.76 11.82
C THR A 267 -3.48 -9.50 11.29
N ASN A 268 -3.39 -10.83 11.18
CA ASN A 268 -4.51 -11.74 10.86
C ASN A 268 -5.24 -11.40 9.54
N THR A 269 -4.54 -10.83 8.56
CA THR A 269 -5.19 -10.28 7.36
C THR A 269 -5.76 -11.32 6.39
N SER A 270 -5.41 -12.60 6.52
CA SER A 270 -5.83 -13.68 5.61
C SER A 270 -7.33 -13.69 5.37
N ARG A 271 -8.09 -13.70 6.47
CA ARG A 271 -9.56 -13.73 6.48
C ARG A 271 -10.22 -12.49 5.83
N LEU A 272 -9.45 -11.43 5.64
CA LEU A 272 -9.90 -10.14 5.11
C LEU A 272 -9.75 -10.03 3.59
N HIS A 273 -9.02 -10.95 2.94
CA HIS A 273 -8.78 -10.89 1.49
C HIS A 273 -9.97 -11.39 0.64
N GLY A 274 -10.98 -12.01 1.27
CA GLY A 274 -12.22 -12.44 0.62
C GLY A 274 -13.29 -11.33 0.65
N LYS A 275 -14.37 -11.57 1.39
CA LYS A 275 -15.56 -10.70 1.44
C LYS A 275 -15.34 -9.27 1.96
N LEU A 276 -14.20 -9.02 2.62
CA LEU A 276 -13.90 -7.75 3.27
C LEU A 276 -12.74 -7.00 2.61
N TRP A 277 -12.38 -7.31 1.37
CA TRP A 277 -11.26 -6.66 0.70
C TRP A 277 -11.41 -5.13 0.68
N HIS A 278 -12.58 -4.65 0.24
CA HIS A 278 -12.83 -3.22 0.10
C HIS A 278 -12.96 -2.52 1.45
N GLU A 279 -13.71 -3.14 2.37
CA GLU A 279 -13.89 -2.71 3.75
C GLU A 279 -12.54 -2.59 4.42
N THR A 280 -11.67 -3.59 4.31
CA THR A 280 -10.38 -3.57 5.00
C THR A 280 -9.49 -2.45 4.46
N CYS A 281 -9.43 -2.28 3.13
CA CYS A 281 -8.67 -1.17 2.54
C CYS A 281 -9.13 0.21 3.05
N ALA A 282 -10.45 0.41 3.19
CA ALA A 282 -11.02 1.68 3.62
C ALA A 282 -11.06 1.85 5.16
N TYR A 283 -11.64 0.89 5.87
CA TYR A 283 -12.03 0.97 7.28
C TYR A 283 -10.83 1.00 8.20
N VAL A 284 -9.79 0.19 7.92
CA VAL A 284 -8.58 0.18 8.74
C VAL A 284 -7.88 1.53 8.72
N CYS A 285 -7.93 2.24 7.59
CA CYS A 285 -7.38 3.59 7.46
C CYS A 285 -8.16 4.65 8.27
N ALA A 286 -9.37 4.33 8.75
CA ALA A 286 -10.16 5.23 9.60
C ALA A 286 -9.76 5.19 11.08
N PHE A 287 -8.95 4.22 11.51
CA PHE A 287 -8.50 4.11 12.90
C PHE A 287 -7.35 5.08 13.19
N PRO A 288 -7.29 5.69 14.40
CA PRO A 288 -6.28 6.68 14.77
C PRO A 288 -4.81 6.29 14.51
N PRO A 289 -4.35 5.04 14.72
CA PRO A 289 -2.96 4.67 14.46
C PRO A 289 -2.49 4.94 13.03
N ILE A 290 -3.43 5.01 12.08
CA ILE A 290 -3.16 5.32 10.67
C ILE A 290 -3.73 6.69 10.30
N ARG A 291 -5.04 6.90 10.54
CA ARG A 291 -5.77 8.12 10.16
C ARG A 291 -5.05 9.39 10.59
N ASP A 292 -4.48 9.40 11.80
CA ASP A 292 -3.99 10.61 12.45
C ASP A 292 -2.48 10.82 12.28
N LYS A 293 -1.78 9.85 11.67
CA LYS A 293 -0.32 9.86 11.55
C LYS A 293 0.18 9.94 10.10
N VAL A 294 -0.62 9.52 9.11
CA VAL A 294 -0.22 9.59 7.69
C VAL A 294 -0.27 11.03 7.19
N VAL A 295 0.88 11.58 6.82
CA VAL A 295 1.01 12.98 6.39
C VAL A 295 1.32 13.15 4.90
N LEU A 296 1.83 12.11 4.24
CA LEU A 296 2.21 12.15 2.82
C LEU A 296 2.14 10.75 2.21
N ASN A 297 1.68 10.67 0.96
CA ASN A 297 1.65 9.48 0.14
C ASN A 297 2.47 9.72 -1.13
N ILE A 298 3.39 8.79 -1.43
CA ILE A 298 4.30 8.83 -2.58
C ILE A 298 4.15 7.50 -3.30
N ALA A 299 3.20 7.38 -4.23
CA ALA A 299 3.05 6.16 -5.01
C ALA A 299 4.18 6.05 -6.04
N ASP A 300 5.03 5.05 -5.85
CA ASP A 300 6.13 4.70 -6.73
C ASP A 300 5.59 3.99 -7.97
N GLY A 301 5.62 4.69 -9.10
CA GLY A 301 5.35 4.16 -10.43
C GLY A 301 6.57 4.27 -11.33
N LEU A 302 7.80 4.23 -10.82
CA LEU A 302 8.96 4.13 -11.69
C LEU A 302 8.86 2.83 -12.51
N ILE A 303 8.66 1.72 -11.79
CA ILE A 303 8.30 0.41 -12.31
C ILE A 303 7.01 -0.01 -11.61
N GLY A 304 6.02 -0.46 -12.38
CA GLY A 304 4.72 -0.89 -11.87
C GLY A 304 4.24 -2.18 -12.50
N CYS A 305 3.05 -2.61 -12.12
CA CYS A 305 2.43 -3.82 -12.66
C CYS A 305 0.94 -3.61 -12.90
N PHE A 306 0.51 -3.76 -14.15
CA PHE A 306 -0.86 -3.47 -14.53
C PHE A 306 -1.79 -4.68 -14.46
N ASP A 307 -1.28 -5.91 -14.43
CA ASP A 307 -2.12 -7.09 -14.29
C ASP A 307 -1.43 -8.31 -13.63
N GLY A 308 -2.18 -9.35 -13.30
CA GLY A 308 -1.63 -10.62 -12.81
C GLY A 308 -1.14 -10.62 -11.35
N GLY A 309 -1.32 -9.51 -10.62
CA GLY A 309 -1.15 -9.42 -9.18
C GLY A 309 -1.98 -10.43 -8.36
N PRO A 310 -1.65 -10.66 -7.07
CA PRO A 310 -0.81 -9.79 -6.23
C PRO A 310 0.71 -10.00 -6.37
N GLY A 311 1.16 -11.07 -7.02
CA GLY A 311 2.58 -11.28 -7.35
C GLY A 311 3.02 -10.52 -8.62
N ALA A 312 4.32 -10.27 -8.76
CA ALA A 312 4.86 -9.65 -9.96
C ALA A 312 5.02 -10.69 -11.07
N LYS A 313 4.10 -10.71 -12.05
CA LYS A 313 4.26 -11.50 -13.27
C LYS A 313 5.05 -10.66 -14.29
N PRO A 314 6.24 -11.09 -14.73
CA PRO A 314 7.12 -10.27 -15.58
C PRO A 314 6.45 -9.67 -16.82
N GLN A 315 5.55 -10.42 -17.46
CA GLN A 315 4.80 -9.97 -18.65
C GLN A 315 3.89 -8.75 -18.44
N PHE A 316 3.53 -8.44 -17.19
CA PHE A 316 2.65 -7.31 -16.84
C PHE A 316 3.40 -6.18 -16.14
N ILE A 317 4.72 -6.29 -16.05
CA ILE A 317 5.58 -5.24 -15.50
C ILE A 317 5.86 -4.22 -16.60
N CYS A 318 5.77 -2.94 -16.25
CA CYS A 318 6.13 -1.87 -17.16
C CYS A 318 6.71 -0.68 -16.40
N ASN A 319 7.49 0.12 -17.12
CA ASN A 319 7.95 1.41 -16.61
C ASN A 319 6.83 2.42 -16.84
N TYR A 320 6.23 2.91 -15.76
CA TYR A 320 5.36 4.09 -15.86
C TYR A 320 6.17 5.39 -15.75
N ASN A 321 7.42 5.31 -15.29
CA ASN A 321 8.33 6.44 -15.14
C ASN A 321 7.71 7.60 -14.35
N THR A 322 6.82 7.29 -13.40
CA THR A 322 5.91 8.24 -12.76
C THR A 322 6.01 8.19 -11.24
N LEU A 323 5.92 9.34 -10.58
CA LEU A 323 5.57 9.44 -9.15
C LEU A 323 4.21 10.12 -9.00
N LEU A 324 3.37 9.61 -8.10
CA LEU A 324 2.17 10.32 -7.63
C LEU A 324 2.37 10.74 -6.18
N VAL A 325 2.26 12.04 -5.90
CA VAL A 325 2.52 12.60 -4.58
C VAL A 325 1.35 13.45 -4.11
N GLY A 326 0.86 13.18 -2.90
CA GLY A 326 -0.26 13.91 -2.30
C GLY A 326 -0.42 13.59 -0.81
N THR A 327 -1.14 14.44 -0.06
CA THR A 327 -1.47 14.13 1.35
C THR A 327 -2.68 13.23 1.46
N ASP A 328 -3.56 13.29 0.46
CA ASP A 328 -4.80 12.54 0.38
C ASP A 328 -4.57 11.15 -0.25
N PRO A 329 -4.59 10.06 0.54
CA PRO A 329 -4.36 8.71 0.00
C PRO A 329 -5.48 8.26 -0.94
N VAL A 330 -6.70 8.76 -0.77
CA VAL A 330 -7.88 8.38 -1.58
C VAL A 330 -7.75 8.98 -2.98
N ALA A 331 -7.34 10.25 -3.07
CA ALA A 331 -7.10 10.93 -4.33
C ALA A 331 -5.92 10.29 -5.10
N VAL A 332 -4.82 9.98 -4.41
CA VAL A 332 -3.67 9.30 -5.02
C VAL A 332 -4.06 7.92 -5.56
N ASP A 333 -4.86 7.15 -4.80
CA ASP A 333 -5.36 5.85 -5.27
C ASP A 333 -6.29 5.98 -6.47
N ARG A 334 -7.14 7.00 -6.51
CA ARG A 334 -8.04 7.24 -7.66
C ARG A 334 -7.24 7.54 -8.93
N VAL A 335 -6.23 8.42 -8.85
CA VAL A 335 -5.36 8.74 -9.99
C VAL A 335 -4.56 7.51 -10.43
N GLY A 336 -3.98 6.77 -9.47
CA GLY A 336 -3.23 5.55 -9.78
C GLY A 336 -4.08 4.43 -10.37
N HIS A 337 -5.34 4.30 -9.92
CA HIS A 337 -6.33 3.43 -10.55
C HIS A 337 -6.53 3.78 -12.01
N ASP A 338 -6.76 5.06 -12.32
CA ASP A 338 -6.98 5.50 -13.71
C ASP A 338 -5.76 5.22 -14.61
N ILE A 339 -4.53 5.36 -14.09
CA ILE A 339 -3.30 5.02 -14.83
C ILE A 339 -3.23 3.52 -15.15
N ILE A 340 -3.51 2.66 -14.17
CA ILE A 340 -3.50 1.20 -14.35
C ILE A 340 -4.60 0.78 -15.33
N ILE A 341 -5.80 1.35 -15.19
CA ILE A 341 -6.93 1.04 -16.05
C ILE A 341 -6.64 1.45 -17.50
N LYS A 342 -6.07 2.63 -17.71
CA LYS A 342 -5.65 3.09 -19.04
C LYS A 342 -4.63 2.12 -19.68
N LYS A 343 -3.66 1.64 -18.90
CA LYS A 343 -2.68 0.64 -19.38
C LYS A 343 -3.34 -0.68 -19.73
N ARG A 344 -4.23 -1.21 -18.89
CA ARG A 344 -4.97 -2.44 -19.17
C ARG A 344 -5.84 -2.35 -20.43
N ILE A 345 -6.47 -1.20 -20.69
CA ILE A 345 -7.26 -0.97 -21.91
C ILE A 345 -6.34 -0.97 -23.13
N ALA A 346 -5.21 -0.25 -23.05
CA ALA A 346 -4.22 -0.22 -24.13
C ALA A 346 -3.64 -1.61 -24.47
N GLU A 347 -3.49 -2.48 -23.47
CA GLU A 347 -3.00 -3.85 -23.61
C GLU A 347 -4.12 -4.88 -23.91
N GLY A 348 -5.37 -4.43 -24.10
CA GLY A 348 -6.50 -5.31 -24.41
C GLY A 348 -6.94 -6.25 -23.27
N ILE A 349 -6.50 -6.00 -22.03
CA ILE A 349 -6.83 -6.79 -20.84
C ILE A 349 -8.27 -6.53 -20.37
N GLN A 350 -8.75 -5.29 -20.53
CA GLN A 350 -10.10 -4.89 -20.17
C GLN A 350 -10.62 -3.87 -21.19
N LYS A 351 -11.94 -3.69 -21.29
CA LYS A 351 -12.55 -2.74 -22.24
C LYS A 351 -12.80 -1.37 -21.65
N GLU A 352 -13.22 -1.32 -20.40
CA GLU A 352 -13.59 -0.10 -19.69
C GLU A 352 -13.25 -0.22 -18.19
N ASP A 353 -13.38 0.88 -17.46
CA ASP A 353 -13.27 0.86 -16.00
C ASP A 353 -14.48 0.14 -15.38
N ASN A 354 -14.23 -0.72 -14.39
CA ASN A 354 -15.28 -1.35 -13.60
C ASN A 354 -15.36 -0.65 -12.24
N PRO A 355 -16.43 0.11 -11.94
CA PRO A 355 -16.57 0.82 -10.67
C PRO A 355 -16.41 -0.09 -9.44
N LYS A 356 -16.81 -1.36 -9.53
CA LYS A 356 -16.63 -2.32 -8.42
C LYS A 356 -15.17 -2.52 -8.05
N ALA A 357 -14.24 -2.45 -9.02
CA ALA A 357 -12.81 -2.62 -8.80
C ALA A 357 -12.19 -1.52 -7.91
N SER A 358 -12.80 -0.34 -7.90
CA SER A 358 -12.35 0.81 -7.12
C SER A 358 -13.24 1.14 -5.93
N ARG A 359 -14.20 0.27 -5.56
CA ARG A 359 -15.18 0.53 -4.51
C ARG A 359 -14.56 0.93 -3.16
N PHE A 360 -13.36 0.44 -2.84
CA PHE A 360 -12.66 0.81 -1.60
C PHE A 360 -12.28 2.30 -1.55
N ILE A 361 -12.03 2.93 -2.70
CA ILE A 361 -11.73 4.36 -2.81
C ILE A 361 -12.98 5.16 -2.44
N ASP A 362 -14.14 4.75 -2.98
CA ASP A 362 -15.41 5.41 -2.68
C ASP A 362 -15.82 5.23 -1.22
N MET A 363 -15.63 4.02 -0.66
CA MET A 363 -15.87 3.77 0.77
C MET A 363 -14.96 4.60 1.67
N ALA A 364 -13.68 4.79 1.30
CA ALA A 364 -12.78 5.65 2.04
C ALA A 364 -13.19 7.14 1.95
N ALA A 365 -13.69 7.58 0.80
CA ALA A 365 -14.24 8.92 0.62
C ALA A 365 -15.51 9.15 1.45
N GLU A 366 -16.42 8.16 1.51
CA GLU A 366 -17.63 8.17 2.35
C GLU A 366 -17.30 8.32 3.84
N LEU A 367 -16.15 7.78 4.28
CA LEU A 367 -15.63 7.93 5.64
C LEU A 367 -14.90 9.26 5.89
N GLY A 368 -14.81 10.13 4.88
CA GLY A 368 -14.10 11.40 4.93
C GLY A 368 -12.58 11.24 5.01
N LEU A 369 -12.01 10.13 4.52
CA LEU A 369 -10.56 9.91 4.51
C LEU A 369 -9.87 10.62 3.33
N GLY A 370 -10.66 11.12 2.37
CA GLY A 370 -10.17 11.89 1.23
C GLY A 370 -11.18 12.00 0.09
N ILE A 371 -10.70 12.49 -1.04
CA ILE A 371 -11.52 12.78 -2.22
C ILE A 371 -11.34 11.66 -3.25
N GLY A 372 -12.38 10.82 -3.40
CA GLY A 372 -12.42 9.75 -4.41
C GLY A 372 -13.11 10.12 -5.72
N ASP A 373 -13.84 11.25 -5.74
CA ASP A 373 -14.53 11.77 -6.93
C ASP A 373 -13.53 12.41 -7.89
N ARG A 374 -13.40 11.84 -9.08
CA ARG A 374 -12.48 12.29 -10.13
C ARG A 374 -12.64 13.77 -10.46
N THR A 375 -13.86 14.30 -10.43
CA THR A 375 -14.16 15.68 -10.80
C THR A 375 -13.69 16.70 -9.77
N LYS A 376 -13.37 16.23 -8.56
CA LYS A 376 -12.91 17.05 -7.43
C LYS A 376 -11.42 16.88 -7.14
N ILE A 377 -10.72 16.03 -7.89
CA ILE A 377 -9.28 15.83 -7.75
C ILE A 377 -8.56 16.85 -8.63
N GLU A 378 -7.71 17.66 -8.00
CA GLU A 378 -6.81 18.59 -8.67
C GLU A 378 -5.51 17.84 -9.00
N LEU A 379 -5.40 17.38 -10.25
CA LEU A 379 -4.20 16.71 -10.76
C LEU A 379 -3.27 17.72 -11.42
N TYR A 380 -2.05 17.83 -10.91
CA TYR A 380 -0.96 18.59 -11.52
C TYR A 380 0.02 17.65 -12.22
N GLU A 381 0.25 17.86 -13.51
CA GLU A 381 1.18 17.05 -14.29
C GLU A 381 2.46 17.82 -14.60
N ILE A 382 3.61 17.16 -14.39
CA ILE A 382 4.96 17.63 -14.72
C ILE A 382 5.63 16.51 -15.53
N GLY A 383 6.31 16.83 -16.63
CA GLY A 383 6.85 15.86 -17.59
C GLY A 383 8.23 16.21 -18.10
#